data_AF-A0A2P5WZV5-F1
#
_entry.id   AF-A0A2P5WZV5-F1
#
_cell.length_a   1.000
_cell.length_b   1.000
_cell.length_c   1.000
_cell.angle_alpha   90.00
_cell.angle_beta   90.00
_cell.angle_gamma   90.00
#
_symmetry.space_group_name_H-M   'P 1'
#
loop_
_entity.id
_entity.type
_entity.pdbx_description
1 polymer ?
#
loop_
_entity_poly.entity_id
_entity_poly.type
_entity_poly.pdbx_seq_one_letter_code
_entity_poly.pdbx_strand_id
1 'polypeptide(L)'
;MNIAMLRVLFLRSNNFSGHIDCSGDNIGWKMLQIFDIASNNFSGKLHLTFLGTWDAMQPNPDKNQSELKDLRFEGEALDPFYYQDAIIVTIKGLEFELVKILTIFTTIDI
;
A
#
# COMPACT_ATOMS: atom_id res chain seq x y z
N MET A 1 -8.28 12.72 -12.36
CA MET A 1 -8.36 11.53 -11.47
C MET A 1 -7.62 11.89 -10.19
N ASN A 2 -8.30 11.89 -9.04
CA ASN A 2 -7.70 12.26 -7.77
C ASN A 2 -7.08 11.00 -7.13
N ILE A 3 -5.77 10.99 -6.91
CA ILE A 3 -5.04 9.87 -6.31
C ILE A 3 -4.95 9.96 -4.78
N ALA A 4 -5.61 10.93 -4.15
CA ALA A 4 -5.59 11.12 -2.70
C ALA A 4 -6.15 9.92 -1.92
N MET A 5 -7.00 9.10 -2.56
CA MET A 5 -7.59 7.90 -1.96
C MET A 5 -6.88 6.60 -2.36
N LEU A 6 -5.72 6.69 -3.03
CA LEU A 6 -4.96 5.49 -3.42
C LEU A 6 -4.60 4.66 -2.18
N ARG A 7 -4.97 3.39 -2.19
CA ARG A 7 -4.75 2.44 -1.08
C ARG A 7 -3.56 1.51 -1.32
N VAL A 8 -3.33 1.13 -2.58
CA VAL A 8 -2.35 0.15 -3.00
C VAL A 8 -1.60 0.71 -4.21
N LEU A 9 -0.27 0.78 -4.11
CA LEU A 9 0.62 1.00 -5.24
C LEU A 9 1.56 -0.20 -5.34
N PHE A 10 1.40 -0.99 -6.39
CA PHE A 10 2.18 -2.20 -6.62
C PHE A 10 2.82 -2.14 -8.01
N LEU A 11 4.12 -1.88 -8.05
CA LEU A 11 4.93 -1.73 -9.25
C LEU A 11 6.11 -2.70 -9.30
N ARG A 12 6.15 -3.70 -8.40
CA ARG A 12 7.26 -4.66 -8.30
C ARG A 12 7.62 -5.27 -9.67
N SER A 13 8.91 -5.55 -9.87
CA SER A 13 9.43 -6.34 -11.01
C SER A 13 9.13 -5.73 -12.37
N ASN A 14 9.26 -4.40 -12.46
CA ASN A 14 9.22 -3.67 -13.72
C ASN A 14 10.62 -3.13 -14.05
N ASN A 15 10.74 -2.50 -15.22
CA ASN A 15 11.98 -1.83 -15.62
C ASN A 15 11.86 -0.31 -15.47
N PHE A 16 11.11 0.16 -14.47
CA PHE A 16 10.99 1.59 -14.21
C PHE A 16 12.31 2.11 -13.65
N SER A 17 12.68 3.31 -14.09
CA SER A 17 13.90 3.97 -13.68
C SER A 17 13.64 5.43 -13.36
N GLY A 18 14.41 5.99 -12.45
CA GLY A 18 14.27 7.39 -12.06
C GLY A 18 14.85 7.66 -10.69
N HIS A 19 14.87 8.93 -10.30
CA HIS A 19 15.26 9.34 -8.97
C HIS A 19 14.03 9.47 -8.08
N ILE A 20 14.02 8.76 -6.97
CA ILE A 20 13.03 8.90 -5.91
C ILE A 20 13.59 9.90 -4.90
N ASP A 21 12.93 11.06 -4.83
CA ASP A 21 13.12 12.04 -3.77
C ASP A 21 11.78 12.32 -3.09
N CYS A 22 11.73 12.01 -1.80
CA CYS A 22 10.57 12.22 -0.95
C CYS A 22 10.86 13.25 0.14
N SER A 23 11.54 14.34 -0.24
CA SER A 23 11.91 15.46 0.63
C SER A 23 10.78 16.45 0.94
N GLY A 24 9.58 16.28 0.38
CA GLY A 24 8.46 17.21 0.53
C GLY A 24 7.48 16.86 1.66
N ASP A 25 7.05 17.87 2.41
CA ASP A 25 6.15 17.77 3.58
C ASP A 25 4.70 17.32 3.27
N ASN A 26 4.36 17.04 2.01
CA ASN A 26 3.00 16.65 1.61
C ASN A 26 3.01 15.72 0.40
N ILE A 27 3.42 14.46 0.60
CA ILE A 27 3.05 13.41 -0.35
C ILE A 27 1.54 13.20 -0.20
N GLY A 28 0.78 13.50 -1.25
CA GLY A 28 -0.69 13.46 -1.25
C GLY A 28 -1.32 12.08 -1.09
N TRP A 29 -0.57 11.06 -0.65
CA TRP A 29 -0.98 9.66 -0.55
C TRP A 29 -1.34 9.26 0.88
N LYS A 30 -2.14 10.09 1.56
CA LYS A 30 -2.53 9.85 2.96
C LYS A 30 -3.19 8.48 3.19
N MET A 31 -3.89 7.97 2.19
CA MET A 31 -4.61 6.70 2.27
C MET A 31 -3.77 5.49 1.84
N LEU A 32 -2.52 5.68 1.43
CA LEU A 32 -1.68 4.59 0.92
C LEU A 32 -1.23 3.69 2.08
N GLN A 33 -1.46 2.39 1.93
CA GLN A 33 -1.18 1.40 2.97
C GLN A 33 -0.27 0.27 2.46
N ILE A 34 -0.24 0.05 1.15
CA ILE A 34 0.71 -0.87 0.49
C ILE A 34 1.47 -0.06 -0.55
N PHE A 35 2.79 0.04 -0.35
CA PHE A 35 3.69 0.69 -1.29
C PHE A 35 4.80 -0.28 -1.67
N ASP A 36 4.77 -0.73 -2.92
CA ASP A 36 5.67 -1.77 -3.38
C ASP A 36 6.26 -1.41 -4.73
N ILE A 37 7.54 -1.07 -4.72
CA ILE A 37 8.30 -0.68 -5.91
C ILE A 37 9.55 -1.55 -6.10
N ALA A 38 9.65 -2.65 -5.35
CA ALA A 38 10.80 -3.54 -5.34
C ALA A 38 11.15 -4.09 -6.72
N SER A 39 12.42 -4.46 -6.91
CA SER A 39 12.88 -5.06 -8.18
C SER A 39 12.63 -4.16 -9.41
N ASN A 40 12.82 -2.84 -9.23
CA ASN A 40 12.90 -1.86 -10.32
C ASN A 40 14.31 -1.26 -10.38
N ASN A 41 14.53 -0.33 -11.32
CA ASN A 41 15.80 0.38 -11.49
C ASN A 41 15.72 1.82 -10.96
N PHE A 42 15.02 2.01 -9.83
CA PHE A 42 14.95 3.29 -9.16
C PHE A 42 16.25 3.61 -8.41
N SER A 43 16.52 4.90 -8.25
CA SER A 43 17.69 5.44 -7.55
C SER A 43 17.24 6.51 -6.55
N GLY A 44 18.12 6.92 -5.65
CA GLY A 44 17.82 7.98 -4.67
C GLY A 44 17.55 7.46 -3.27
N LYS A 45 16.82 8.24 -2.46
CA LYS A 45 16.57 7.92 -1.06
C LYS A 45 15.11 8.16 -0.72
N LEU A 46 14.48 7.10 -0.21
CA LEU A 46 13.16 7.19 0.39
C LEU A 46 13.31 7.66 1.84
N HIS A 47 13.01 8.92 2.11
CA HIS A 47 13.06 9.46 3.46
C HIS A 47 11.84 9.00 4.28
N LEU A 48 12.02 8.03 5.18
CA LEU A 48 10.90 7.45 5.97
C LEU A 48 10.09 8.47 6.79
N THR A 49 10.56 9.71 6.93
CA THR A 49 9.86 10.80 7.62
C THR A 49 8.48 11.10 7.06
N PHE A 50 8.24 10.90 5.76
CA PHE A 50 6.90 11.13 5.19
C PHE A 50 5.90 10.02 5.58
N LEU A 51 6.34 8.85 6.03
CA LEU A 51 5.42 7.77 6.43
C LEU A 51 4.52 8.20 7.59
N GLY A 52 5.00 9.12 8.43
CA GLY A 52 4.20 9.77 9.46
C GLY A 52 3.03 10.59 8.91
N THR A 53 2.98 10.88 7.61
CA THR A 53 1.89 11.63 6.96
C THR A 53 0.85 10.72 6.30
N TRP A 54 1.06 9.40 6.30
CA TRP A 54 0.14 8.43 5.68
C TRP A 54 -0.83 7.90 6.73
N ASP A 55 -1.98 8.58 6.86
CA ASP A 55 -3.07 8.24 7.79
C ASP A 55 -3.45 6.75 7.79
N ALA A 56 -3.42 6.08 6.63
CA ALA A 56 -3.74 4.65 6.53
C ALA A 56 -2.67 3.71 7.14
N MET A 57 -1.44 4.19 7.31
CA MET A 57 -0.36 3.47 7.99
C MET A 57 -0.23 3.82 9.48
N GLN A 58 -0.92 4.88 9.94
CA GLN A 58 -0.85 5.29 11.33
C GLN A 58 -1.61 4.31 12.25
N PRO A 59 -1.09 4.05 13.46
CA PRO A 59 -1.85 3.34 14.48
C PRO A 59 -3.14 4.11 14.80
N ASN A 60 -4.27 3.45 14.70
CA ASN A 60 -5.55 4.04 15.07
C ASN A 60 -6.08 3.35 16.34
N PRO A 61 -6.00 4.00 17.52
CA PRO A 61 -6.43 3.41 18.80
C PRO A 61 -7.95 3.21 18.88
N ASP A 62 -8.73 3.95 18.08
CA ASP A 62 -10.20 3.88 18.03
C ASP A 62 -10.71 2.85 17.01
N LYS A 63 -9.83 2.30 16.17
CA LYS A 63 -10.17 1.16 15.31
C LYS A 63 -10.26 -0.09 16.19
N ASN A 64 -11.49 -0.51 16.48
CA ASN A 64 -11.76 -1.82 17.07
C ASN A 64 -11.09 -2.92 16.23
N GLN A 65 -9.96 -3.46 16.72
CA GLN A 65 -9.21 -4.54 16.05
C GLN A 65 -10.03 -5.84 15.92
N SER A 66 -11.13 -5.94 16.65
CA SER A 66 -12.11 -7.03 16.60
C SER A 66 -12.92 -7.06 15.29
N GLU A 67 -12.94 -5.99 14.50
CA GLU A 67 -13.54 -5.97 13.16
C GLU A 67 -12.45 -5.85 12.09
N LEU A 68 -11.82 -6.98 11.77
CA LEU A 68 -10.97 -7.08 10.59
C LEU A 68 -11.81 -6.83 9.33
N LYS A 69 -11.58 -5.67 8.69
CA LYS A 69 -12.25 -5.28 7.45
C LYS A 69 -11.30 -5.44 6.29
N ASP A 70 -11.74 -6.10 5.24
CA ASP A 70 -11.05 -6.17 3.95
C ASP A 70 -11.21 -4.85 3.18
N LEU A 71 -10.26 -4.53 2.31
CA LEU A 71 -10.41 -3.44 1.35
C LEU A 71 -11.53 -3.75 0.38
N ARG A 72 -12.30 -2.71 0.06
CA ARG A 72 -13.35 -2.77 -0.95
C ARG A 72 -13.21 -1.56 -1.87
N PHE A 73 -13.15 -1.78 -3.17
CA PHE A 73 -13.14 -0.74 -4.19
C PHE A 73 -14.53 -0.54 -4.81
N GLU A 74 -14.75 0.63 -5.39
CA GLU A 74 -16.06 1.07 -5.88
C GLU A 74 -16.49 0.20 -7.08
N GLY A 75 -17.63 -0.50 -6.94
CA GLY A 75 -18.11 -1.52 -7.90
C GLY A 75 -18.19 -2.94 -7.33
N GLU A 76 -17.57 -3.20 -6.18
CA GLU A 76 -17.46 -4.54 -5.57
C GLU A 76 -18.62 -4.92 -4.62
N ALA A 77 -19.48 -3.96 -4.26
CA ALA A 77 -20.51 -4.18 -3.24
C ALA A 77 -21.68 -5.09 -3.68
N LEU A 78 -21.72 -5.56 -4.93
CA LEU A 78 -22.93 -6.14 -5.54
C LEU A 78 -22.85 -7.62 -5.97
N ASP A 79 -21.71 -8.31 -5.85
CA ASP A 79 -21.61 -9.71 -6.30
C ASP A 79 -21.09 -10.68 -5.21
N PRO A 80 -21.92 -11.66 -4.77
CA PRO A 80 -21.54 -12.66 -3.76
C PRO A 80 -20.52 -13.72 -4.24
N PHE A 81 -20.10 -13.71 -5.51
CA PHE A 81 -19.14 -14.65 -6.08
C PHE A 81 -17.80 -13.99 -6.50
N TYR A 82 -17.54 -12.73 -6.12
CA TYR A 82 -16.49 -11.93 -6.75
C TYR A 82 -15.09 -11.96 -6.13
N TYR A 83 -14.16 -11.62 -7.02
CA TYR A 83 -12.69 -11.62 -6.98
C TYR A 83 -12.06 -11.25 -5.63
N GLN A 84 -11.07 -12.03 -5.21
CA GLN A 84 -10.24 -11.71 -4.05
C GLN A 84 -8.97 -11.05 -4.58
N ASP A 85 -8.86 -9.73 -4.48
CA ASP A 85 -7.61 -9.05 -4.78
C ASP A 85 -6.48 -9.71 -4.00
N ALA A 86 -5.45 -10.11 -4.75
CA ALA A 86 -4.30 -10.80 -4.23
C ALA A 86 -3.04 -10.02 -4.60
N ILE A 87 -2.13 -9.91 -3.63
CA ILE A 87 -0.79 -9.38 -3.85
C ILE A 87 0.23 -10.37 -3.32
N ILE A 88 1.40 -10.38 -3.93
CA ILE A 88 2.56 -11.10 -3.40
C ILE A 88 3.36 -10.11 -2.56
N VAL A 89 3.55 -10.42 -1.29
CA VAL A 89 4.34 -9.62 -0.36
C VAL A 89 5.55 -10.40 0.12
N THR A 90 6.68 -9.71 0.26
CA THR A 90 7.91 -10.31 0.79
C THR A 90 8.03 -9.98 2.27
N ILE A 91 7.92 -10.99 3.13
CA ILE A 91 8.09 -10.84 4.59
C ILE A 91 9.32 -11.64 4.99
N LYS A 92 10.36 -10.93 5.47
CA LYS A 92 11.64 -11.53 5.89
C LYS A 92 12.28 -12.41 4.81
N GLY A 93 12.18 -12.01 3.54
CA GLY A 93 12.73 -12.74 2.40
C GLY A 93 11.90 -13.93 1.92
N LEU A 94 10.71 -14.14 2.48
CA LEU A 94 9.75 -15.14 2.02
C LEU A 94 8.57 -14.46 1.34
N GLU A 95 8.16 -15.01 0.20
CA GLU A 95 7.00 -14.52 -0.53
C GLU A 95 5.72 -15.16 0.02
N PHE A 96 4.69 -14.33 0.20
CA PHE A 96 3.37 -14.74 0.63
C PHE A 96 2.31 -14.15 -0.30
N GLU A 97 1.36 -14.98 -0.71
CA GLU A 97 0.15 -14.51 -1.37
C GLU A 97 -0.83 -14.02 -0.30
N LEU A 98 -1.07 -12.71 -0.27
CA LEU A 98 -2.09 -12.11 0.57
C LEU A 98 -3.38 -11.96 -0.23
N VAL A 99 -4.31 -12.88 0.01
CA VAL A 99 -5.65 -12.86 -0.57
C VAL A 99 -6.59 -12.12 0.36
N LYS A 100 -7.46 -11.23 -0.17
CA LYS A 100 -8.32 -10.32 0.61
C LYS A 100 -7.51 -9.40 1.51
N ILE A 101 -6.98 -8.34 0.90
CA ILE A 101 -6.13 -7.40 1.60
C ILE A 101 -6.90 -6.71 2.73
N LEU A 102 -6.45 -6.93 3.97
CA LEU A 102 -7.04 -6.31 5.15
C LEU A 102 -6.70 -4.82 5.22
N THR A 103 -7.65 -4.00 5.67
CA THR A 103 -7.47 -2.55 5.91
C THR A 103 -6.51 -2.22 7.07
N ILE A 104 -6.07 -3.23 7.83
CA ILE A 104 -5.03 -3.12 8.86
C ILE A 104 -3.65 -3.53 8.33
N PHE A 105 -3.62 -4.26 7.21
CA PHE A 105 -2.36 -4.71 6.64
C PHE A 105 -1.67 -3.54 5.95
N THR A 106 -0.43 -3.27 6.36
CA THR A 106 0.42 -2.23 5.79
C THR A 106 1.78 -2.83 5.43
N THR A 107 2.36 -2.41 4.31
CA THR A 107 3.70 -2.85 3.91
C THR A 107 4.39 -1.85 3.00
N ILE A 108 5.72 -1.85 3.08
CA ILE A 108 6.62 -1.08 2.23
C ILE A 108 7.72 -2.03 1.75
N ASP A 109 7.88 -2.13 0.44
CA ASP A 109 9.04 -2.81 -0.17
C ASP A 109 9.57 -1.98 -1.35
N ILE A 110 10.90 -1.89 -1.48
CA ILE A 110 11.60 -0.92 -2.32
C ILE A 110 12.69 -1.56 -3.16
#